data_AF-A0A8B7U4J0-F1
#
_entry.id   AF-A0A8B7U4J0-F1
#
_cell.length_a   1.000
_cell.length_b   1.000
_cell.length_c   1.000
_cell.angle_alpha   90.00
_cell.angle_beta   90.00
_cell.angle_gamma   90.00
#
_symmetry.space_group_name_H-M   'P 1'
#
loop_
_entity.id
_entity.type
_entity.pdbx_description
1 polymer ?
#
loop_
_entity_poly.entity_id
_entity_poly.type
_entity_poly.pdbx_seq_one_letter_code
_entity_poly.pdbx_strand_id
1 'polypeptide(L)'
;MLKEALQRIISTLANKNDEIQNFIDTLNHTLKGVQENSSNILSELDEEFDSLYSILDEVKENMVISIKQEQARKSQELQSQLSQCNNALENSEELLEFATRSLDIKEPEEFSKAARQIKDRVTMASAFRLSLKPKVSDNMTHLMVDFSQERQMLQTLKFLPGKYMYYMYNFE
;
A
#
# COMPACT_ATOMS: atom_id res chain seq x y z
N MET A 1 -79.39 35.75 -20.03
CA MET A 1 -79.28 35.58 -18.57
C MET A 1 -78.71 34.21 -18.19
N LEU A 2 -79.49 33.13 -18.04
CA LEU A 2 -78.96 31.83 -17.52
C LEU A 2 -77.95 31.13 -18.46
N LYS A 3 -78.24 31.11 -19.77
CA LYS A 3 -77.37 30.49 -20.80
C LYS A 3 -76.00 31.17 -20.91
N GLU A 4 -75.97 32.50 -20.84
CA GLU A 4 -74.72 33.29 -20.90
C GLU A 4 -73.88 33.10 -19.63
N ALA A 5 -74.51 33.00 -18.45
CA ALA A 5 -73.82 32.69 -17.21
C ALA A 5 -73.17 31.30 -17.25
N LEU A 6 -73.89 30.30 -17.76
CA LEU A 6 -73.35 28.96 -17.97
C LEU A 6 -72.18 28.95 -18.96
N GLN A 7 -72.28 29.69 -20.07
CA GLN A 7 -71.18 29.83 -21.04
C GLN A 7 -69.91 30.44 -20.41
N ARG A 8 -70.05 31.46 -19.55
CA ARG A 8 -68.91 32.03 -18.81
C ARG A 8 -68.27 31.01 -17.87
N ILE A 9 -69.08 30.25 -17.14
CA ILE A 9 -68.58 29.19 -16.25
C ILE A 9 -67.82 28.13 -17.07
N ILE A 10 -68.37 27.70 -18.21
CA ILE A 10 -67.70 26.74 -19.12
C ILE A 10 -66.35 27.29 -19.59
N SER A 11 -66.28 28.56 -20.03
CA SER A 11 -65.01 29.16 -20.44
C SER A 11 -63.99 29.24 -19.30
N THR A 12 -64.42 29.61 -18.09
CA THR A 12 -63.52 29.63 -16.91
C THR A 12 -63.00 28.23 -16.57
N LEU A 13 -63.86 27.20 -16.63
CA LEU A 13 -63.45 25.81 -16.40
C LEU A 13 -62.49 25.31 -17.47
N ALA A 14 -62.75 25.62 -18.75
CA ALA A 14 -61.87 25.25 -19.85
C ALA A 14 -60.47 25.87 -19.66
N ASN A 15 -60.41 27.19 -19.40
CA ASN A 15 -59.14 27.87 -19.12
C ASN A 15 -58.43 27.26 -17.91
N LYS A 16 -59.18 26.91 -16.85
CA LYS A 16 -58.57 26.30 -15.66
C LYS A 16 -58.03 24.90 -15.93
N ASN A 17 -58.71 24.12 -16.77
CA ASN A 17 -58.22 22.81 -17.19
C ASN A 17 -56.93 22.93 -18.00
N ASP A 18 -56.84 23.89 -18.91
CA ASP A 18 -55.62 24.15 -19.70
C ASP A 18 -54.46 24.57 -18.80
N GLU A 19 -54.70 25.45 -17.81
CA GLU A 19 -53.69 25.82 -16.80
C GLU A 19 -53.21 24.60 -16.00
N ILE A 20 -54.13 23.74 -15.55
CA ILE A 20 -53.79 22.53 -14.80
C ILE A 20 -52.97 21.57 -15.66
N GLN A 21 -53.33 21.40 -16.93
CA GLN A 21 -52.59 20.53 -17.85
C GLN A 21 -51.15 21.02 -18.07
N ASN A 22 -50.98 22.33 -18.33
CA ASN A 22 -49.64 22.93 -18.47
C ASN A 22 -48.82 22.80 -17.18
N PHE A 23 -49.47 22.93 -16.02
CA PHE A 23 -48.79 22.75 -14.74
C PHE A 23 -48.37 21.29 -14.51
N ILE A 24 -49.21 20.31 -14.88
CA ILE A 24 -48.86 18.89 -14.84
C ILE A 24 -47.62 18.61 -15.72
N ASP A 25 -47.57 19.16 -16.93
CA ASP A 25 -46.42 18.98 -17.82
C ASP A 25 -45.13 19.58 -17.22
N THR A 26 -45.26 20.75 -16.58
CA THR A 26 -44.15 21.38 -15.84
C THR A 26 -43.66 20.52 -14.68
N LEU A 27 -44.58 19.93 -13.92
CA LEU A 27 -44.26 19.02 -12.82
C LEU A 27 -43.56 17.75 -13.33
N ASN A 28 -44.04 17.15 -14.41
CA ASN A 28 -43.42 15.97 -15.01
C ASN A 28 -42.00 16.27 -15.51
N HIS A 29 -41.79 17.42 -16.14
CA HIS A 29 -40.47 17.83 -16.58
C HIS A 29 -39.52 18.06 -15.39
N THR A 30 -39.99 18.73 -14.34
CA THR A 30 -39.21 18.97 -13.12
C THR A 30 -38.87 17.67 -12.41
N LEU A 31 -39.82 16.74 -12.30
CA LEU A 31 -39.60 15.41 -11.71
C LEU A 31 -38.51 14.65 -12.46
N LYS A 32 -38.57 14.65 -13.80
CA LYS A 32 -37.53 14.04 -14.63
C LYS A 32 -36.16 14.69 -14.40
N GLY A 33 -36.11 16.02 -14.36
CA GLY A 33 -34.87 16.75 -14.08
C GLY A 33 -34.28 16.43 -12.70
N VAL A 34 -35.11 16.29 -11.66
CA VAL A 34 -34.65 15.87 -10.32
C VAL A 34 -34.09 14.45 -10.35
N GLN A 35 -34.72 13.52 -11.07
CA GLN A 35 -34.23 12.15 -11.20
C GLN A 35 -32.89 12.07 -11.92
N GLU A 36 -32.76 12.75 -13.07
CA GLU A 36 -31.52 12.80 -13.85
C GLU A 36 -30.38 13.47 -13.05
N ASN A 37 -30.64 14.64 -12.45
CA ASN A 37 -29.65 15.34 -11.64
C ASN A 37 -29.20 14.50 -10.43
N SER A 38 -30.14 13.84 -9.74
CA SER A 38 -29.79 12.98 -8.60
C SER A 38 -28.92 11.81 -9.04
N SER A 39 -29.23 11.19 -10.18
CA SER A 39 -28.43 10.10 -10.75
C SER A 39 -27.01 10.56 -11.09
N ASN A 40 -26.88 11.75 -11.68
CA ASN A 40 -25.57 12.31 -12.04
C ASN A 40 -24.72 12.59 -10.79
N ILE A 41 -25.28 13.25 -9.78
CA ILE A 41 -24.55 13.54 -8.53
C ILE A 41 -24.18 12.27 -7.77
N LEU A 42 -25.00 11.21 -7.84
CA LEU A 42 -24.63 9.90 -7.29
C LEU A 42 -23.43 9.30 -8.03
N SER A 43 -23.40 9.35 -9.37
CA SER A 43 -22.27 8.86 -10.16
C SER A 43 -20.99 9.65 -9.88
N GLU A 44 -21.06 10.98 -9.82
CA GLU A 44 -19.91 11.84 -9.48
C GLU A 44 -19.37 11.52 -8.07
N LEU A 45 -20.26 11.26 -7.11
CA LEU A 45 -19.85 10.86 -5.75
C LEU A 45 -19.11 9.52 -5.77
N ASP A 46 -19.61 8.53 -6.50
CA ASP A 46 -18.98 7.22 -6.63
C ASP A 46 -17.59 7.35 -7.27
N GLU A 47 -17.44 8.17 -8.32
CA GLU A 47 -16.16 8.45 -8.98
C GLU A 47 -15.12 9.07 -8.02
N GLU A 48 -15.54 10.03 -7.17
CA GLU A 48 -14.67 10.62 -6.15
C GLU A 48 -14.20 9.60 -5.11
N PHE A 49 -15.07 8.66 -4.71
CA PHE A 49 -14.68 7.58 -3.80
C PHE A 49 -13.76 6.54 -4.48
N ASP A 50 -14.01 6.19 -5.73
CA ASP A 50 -13.15 5.29 -6.51
C ASP A 50 -11.73 5.85 -6.65
N SER A 51 -11.60 7.17 -6.83
CA SER A 51 -10.32 7.87 -6.79
C SER A 51 -9.60 7.71 -5.44
N LEU A 52 -10.31 7.93 -4.32
CA LEU A 52 -9.74 7.73 -2.98
C LEU A 52 -9.32 6.27 -2.74
N TYR A 53 -10.11 5.29 -3.17
CA TYR A 53 -9.76 3.88 -3.05
C TYR A 53 -8.51 3.52 -3.85
N SER A 54 -8.39 4.05 -5.07
CA SER A 54 -7.21 3.83 -5.92
C SER A 54 -5.94 4.35 -5.26
N ILE A 55 -5.99 5.55 -4.68
CA ILE A 55 -4.87 6.14 -3.93
C ILE A 55 -4.50 5.26 -2.73
N LEU A 56 -5.50 4.81 -1.96
CA LEU A 56 -5.27 3.97 -0.79
C LEU A 56 -4.62 2.62 -1.15
N ASP A 57 -5.02 2.01 -2.27
CA ASP A 57 -4.44 0.74 -2.71
C ASP A 57 -3.01 0.93 -3.22
N GLU A 58 -2.72 2.01 -3.97
CA GLU A 58 -1.35 2.35 -4.38
C GLU A 58 -0.42 2.58 -3.18
N VAL A 59 -0.87 3.35 -2.19
CA VAL A 59 -0.09 3.60 -0.96
C VAL A 59 0.18 2.29 -0.22
N LYS A 60 -0.82 1.42 -0.11
CA LYS A 60 -0.69 0.09 0.51
C LYS A 60 0.31 -0.77 -0.27
N GLU A 61 0.24 -0.83 -1.59
CA GLU A 61 1.19 -1.57 -2.41
C GLU A 61 2.63 -1.09 -2.21
N ASN A 62 2.85 0.23 -2.20
CA ASN A 62 4.16 0.82 -1.96
C ASN A 62 4.72 0.47 -0.57
N MET A 63 3.89 0.47 0.47
CA MET A 63 4.28 0.04 1.81
C MET A 63 4.63 -1.45 1.86
N VAL A 64 3.83 -2.30 1.19
CA VAL A 64 4.10 -3.74 1.08
C VAL A 64 5.43 -4.01 0.36
N ILE A 65 5.71 -3.29 -0.73
CA ILE A 65 6.98 -3.37 -1.45
C ILE A 65 8.15 -3.01 -0.51
N SER A 66 8.03 -1.93 0.25
CA SER A 66 9.05 -1.49 1.20
C SER A 66 9.34 -2.55 2.26
N ILE A 67 8.31 -3.18 2.83
CA ILE A 67 8.45 -4.28 3.80
C ILE A 67 9.14 -5.49 3.18
N LYS A 68 8.71 -5.90 1.98
CA LYS A 68 9.31 -7.05 1.26
C LYS A 68 10.77 -6.81 0.92
N GLN A 69 11.13 -5.60 0.51
CA GLN A 69 12.51 -5.22 0.22
C GLN A 69 13.39 -5.30 1.47
N GLU A 70 12.94 -4.75 2.60
CA GLU A 70 13.70 -4.79 3.85
C GLU A 70 13.85 -6.24 4.36
N GLN A 71 12.79 -7.05 4.25
CA GLN A 71 12.85 -8.49 4.54
C GLN A 71 13.88 -9.20 3.65
N ALA A 72 13.85 -8.97 2.34
CA ALA A 72 14.77 -9.60 1.39
C ALA A 72 16.22 -9.21 1.68
N ARG A 73 16.47 -7.91 1.91
CA ARG A 73 17.79 -7.37 2.23
C ARG A 73 18.38 -8.00 3.49
N LYS A 74 17.61 -8.04 4.58
CA LYS A 74 18.04 -8.65 5.84
C LYS A 74 18.28 -10.15 5.69
N SER A 75 17.38 -10.84 5.00
CA SER A 75 17.49 -12.29 4.77
C SER A 75 18.75 -12.62 3.96
N GLN A 76 19.04 -11.84 2.91
CA GLN A 76 20.23 -12.01 2.09
C GLN A 76 21.51 -11.80 2.90
N GLU A 77 21.57 -10.77 3.74
CA GLU A 77 22.75 -10.52 4.58
C GLU A 77 22.99 -11.65 5.59
N LEU A 78 21.92 -12.16 6.21
CA LEU A 78 22.01 -13.30 7.14
C LEU A 78 22.41 -14.59 6.43
N GLN A 79 21.85 -14.88 5.25
CA GLN A 79 22.21 -16.06 4.45
C GLN A 79 23.68 -16.00 4.00
N SER A 80 24.15 -14.82 3.58
CA SER A 80 25.56 -14.59 3.25
C SER A 80 26.46 -14.82 4.47
N GLN A 81 26.09 -14.29 5.63
CA GLN A 81 26.81 -14.52 6.88
C GLN A 81 26.83 -16.00 7.29
N LEU A 82 25.70 -16.71 7.16
CA LEU A 82 25.62 -18.15 7.42
C LEU A 82 26.55 -18.96 6.51
N SER A 83 26.55 -18.66 5.21
CA SER A 83 27.46 -19.34 4.26
C SER A 83 28.93 -19.11 4.62
N GLN A 84 29.30 -17.87 4.98
CA GLN A 84 30.65 -17.55 5.43
C GLN A 84 31.03 -18.29 6.72
N CYS A 85 30.11 -18.35 7.70
CA CYS A 85 30.32 -19.09 8.94
C CYS A 85 30.47 -20.60 8.71
N ASN A 86 29.63 -21.20 7.87
CA ASN A 86 29.71 -22.64 7.57
C ASN A 86 31.03 -22.99 6.88
N ASN A 87 31.43 -22.22 5.85
CA ASN A 87 32.70 -22.44 5.16
C ASN A 87 33.89 -22.27 6.12
N ALA A 88 33.83 -21.28 7.02
CA ALA A 88 34.88 -21.06 8.00
C ALA A 88 34.94 -22.18 9.05
N LEU A 89 33.78 -22.68 9.49
CA LEU A 89 33.69 -23.80 10.43
C LEU A 89 34.30 -25.05 9.83
N GLU A 90 33.91 -25.42 8.61
CA GLU A 90 34.45 -26.59 7.89
C GLU A 90 35.98 -26.50 7.75
N ASN A 91 36.50 -25.36 7.31
CA ASN A 91 37.95 -25.12 7.21
C ASN A 91 38.67 -25.22 8.57
N SER A 92 38.03 -24.74 9.65
CA SER A 92 38.56 -24.82 11.00
C SER A 92 38.55 -26.25 11.55
N GLU A 93 37.51 -27.02 11.27
CA GLU A 93 37.40 -28.43 11.64
C GLU A 93 38.46 -29.28 10.92
N GLU A 94 38.63 -29.11 9.61
CA GLU A 94 39.69 -29.77 8.84
C GLU A 94 41.09 -29.45 9.38
N LEU A 95 41.34 -28.18 9.70
CA LEU A 95 42.63 -27.73 10.22
C LEU A 95 42.89 -28.29 11.62
N LEU A 96 41.86 -28.33 12.46
CA LEU A 96 41.93 -28.94 13.79
C LEU A 96 42.24 -30.43 13.69
N GLU A 97 41.58 -31.14 12.78
CA GLU A 97 41.83 -32.57 12.56
C GLU A 97 43.25 -32.81 12.05
N PHE A 98 43.72 -32.03 11.06
CA PHE A 98 45.09 -32.10 10.56
C PHE A 98 46.12 -31.81 11.64
N ALA A 99 45.89 -30.79 12.47
CA ALA A 99 46.76 -30.47 13.60
C ALA A 99 46.81 -31.59 14.63
N THR A 100 45.67 -32.21 14.92
CA THR A 100 45.56 -33.34 15.86
C THR A 100 46.34 -34.54 15.35
N ARG A 101 46.13 -34.95 14.08
CA ARG A 101 46.86 -36.07 13.46
C ARG A 101 48.37 -35.81 13.38
N SER A 102 48.78 -34.55 13.23
CA SER A 102 50.20 -34.19 13.15
C SER A 102 50.96 -34.41 14.46
N LEU A 103 50.28 -34.50 15.61
CA LEU A 103 50.92 -34.80 16.91
C LEU A 103 51.49 -36.22 16.98
N ASP A 104 50.98 -37.15 16.16
CA ASP A 104 51.43 -38.54 16.12
C ASP A 104 52.66 -38.75 15.21
N ILE A 105 53.13 -37.71 14.50
CA ILE A 105 54.30 -37.78 13.62
C ILE A 105 55.57 -37.95 14.46
N LYS A 106 56.25 -39.08 14.27
CA LYS A 106 57.48 -39.44 15.02
C LYS A 106 58.75 -38.89 14.38
N GLU A 107 58.72 -38.61 13.08
CA GLU A 107 59.88 -38.09 12.34
C GLU A 107 59.99 -36.56 12.51
N PRO A 108 61.10 -36.03 13.07
CA PRO A 108 61.21 -34.61 13.40
C PRO A 108 61.09 -33.66 12.20
N GLU A 109 61.61 -34.04 11.03
CA GLU A 109 61.54 -33.20 9.82
C GLU A 109 60.12 -33.12 9.27
N GLU A 110 59.40 -34.24 9.22
CA GLU A 110 57.99 -34.28 8.79
C GLU A 110 57.09 -33.52 9.75
N PHE A 111 57.32 -33.66 11.06
CA PHE A 111 56.58 -32.91 12.09
C PHE A 111 56.79 -31.41 11.92
N SER A 112 58.05 -30.96 11.74
CA SER A 112 58.39 -29.55 11.53
C SER A 112 57.70 -28.98 10.27
N LYS A 113 57.62 -29.78 9.19
CA LYS A 113 56.91 -29.40 7.96
C LYS A 113 55.40 -29.26 8.21
N ALA A 114 54.77 -30.22 8.88
CA ALA A 114 53.35 -30.16 9.22
C ALA A 114 53.02 -28.96 10.13
N ALA A 115 53.84 -28.72 11.16
CA ALA A 115 53.71 -27.58 12.07
C ALA A 115 53.80 -26.23 11.33
N ARG A 116 54.70 -26.11 10.35
CA ARG A 116 54.79 -24.91 9.50
C ARG A 116 53.53 -24.72 8.66
N GLN A 117 53.01 -25.79 8.04
CA GLN A 117 51.76 -25.72 7.27
C GLN A 117 50.56 -25.31 8.12
N ILE A 118 50.43 -25.86 9.33
CA ILE A 118 49.36 -25.47 10.27
C ILE A 118 49.50 -23.99 10.63
N LYS A 119 50.70 -23.53 10.98
CA LYS A 119 50.97 -22.12 11.29
C LYS A 119 50.56 -21.20 10.14
N ASP A 120 50.91 -21.56 8.91
CA ASP A 120 50.58 -20.77 7.72
C ASP A 120 49.06 -20.76 7.48
N ARG A 121 48.38 -21.92 7.60
CA ARG A 121 46.91 -22.02 7.47
C ARG A 121 46.17 -21.24 8.56
N VAL A 122 46.61 -21.29 9.82
CA VAL A 122 46.02 -20.50 10.92
C VAL A 122 46.16 -19.00 10.65
N THR A 123 47.33 -18.56 10.20
CA THR A 123 47.59 -17.14 9.92
C THR A 123 46.72 -16.61 8.77
N MET A 124 46.42 -17.47 7.80
CA MET A 124 45.62 -17.16 6.61
C MET A 124 44.12 -17.44 6.77
N ALA A 125 43.70 -18.16 7.81
CA ALA A 125 42.32 -18.58 7.99
C ALA A 125 41.43 -17.38 8.36
N SER A 126 40.52 -17.05 7.45
CA SER A 126 39.50 -16.01 7.64
C SER A 126 38.56 -16.31 8.81
N ALA A 127 38.41 -17.58 9.18
CA ALA A 127 37.61 -18.04 10.31
C ALA A 127 37.93 -17.31 11.62
N PHE A 128 39.22 -17.05 11.89
CA PHE A 128 39.66 -16.36 13.11
C PHE A 128 39.41 -14.85 13.09
N ARG A 129 38.97 -14.29 11.96
CA ARG A 129 38.63 -12.88 11.79
C ARG A 129 37.11 -12.66 11.66
N LEU A 130 36.31 -13.73 11.72
CA LEU A 130 34.86 -13.63 11.64
C LEU A 130 34.27 -12.97 12.89
N SER A 131 33.31 -12.07 12.68
CA SER A 131 32.45 -11.56 13.74
C SER A 131 31.29 -12.53 13.99
N LEU A 132 31.15 -13.00 15.23
CA LEU A 132 30.05 -13.87 15.67
C LEU A 132 28.81 -13.09 16.13
N LYS A 133 28.65 -11.86 15.65
CA LYS A 133 27.44 -11.05 15.87
C LYS A 133 26.64 -10.97 14.57
N PRO A 134 25.31 -11.14 14.62
CA PRO A 134 24.47 -10.91 13.45
C PRO A 134 24.75 -9.53 12.85
N LYS A 135 24.94 -9.47 11.53
CA LYS A 135 25.19 -8.20 10.83
C LYS A 135 23.96 -7.30 10.74
N VAL A 136 22.77 -7.90 10.89
CA VAL A 136 21.49 -7.19 10.93
C VAL A 136 20.66 -7.72 12.10
N SER A 137 19.82 -6.87 12.70
CA SER A 137 18.80 -7.28 13.65
C SER A 137 17.53 -7.72 12.93
N ASP A 138 16.66 -8.42 13.64
CA ASP A 138 15.29 -8.76 13.23
C ASP A 138 14.30 -7.59 13.34
N ASN A 139 14.69 -6.50 14.01
CA ASN A 139 13.83 -5.34 14.23
C ASN A 139 13.26 -4.72 12.94
N MET A 140 11.95 -4.55 12.85
CA MET A 140 11.24 -3.90 11.74
C MET A 140 10.42 -2.68 12.19
N THR A 141 10.60 -2.17 13.41
CA THR A 141 9.74 -1.10 13.97
C THR A 141 9.74 0.21 13.18
N HIS A 142 10.81 0.48 12.40
CA HIS A 142 10.89 1.64 11.51
C HIS A 142 9.91 1.58 10.33
N LEU A 143 9.23 0.44 10.10
CA LEU A 143 8.19 0.24 9.10
C LEU A 143 6.78 0.21 9.70
N MET A 144 6.63 0.48 11.00
CA MET A 144 5.31 0.58 11.62
C MET A 144 4.56 1.80 11.10
N VAL A 145 3.25 1.64 10.95
CA VAL A 145 2.35 2.67 10.40
C VAL A 145 1.29 3.07 11.42
N ASP A 146 0.92 4.35 11.42
CA ASP A 146 -0.22 4.88 12.17
C ASP A 146 -1.06 5.74 11.21
N PHE A 147 -2.32 5.33 10.99
CA PHE A 147 -3.26 6.00 10.09
C PHE A 147 -4.32 6.84 10.84
N SER A 148 -4.03 7.26 12.08
CA SER A 148 -5.02 7.95 12.91
C SER A 148 -5.44 9.30 12.33
N GLN A 149 -4.50 10.04 11.72
CA GLN A 149 -4.79 11.31 11.07
C GLN A 149 -5.64 11.13 9.81
N GLU A 150 -5.28 10.16 8.96
CA GLU A 150 -5.97 9.86 7.71
C GLU A 150 -7.41 9.41 8.00
N ARG A 151 -7.60 8.56 9.00
CA ARG A 151 -8.94 8.19 9.49
C ARG A 151 -9.74 9.41 9.92
N GLN A 152 -9.13 10.33 10.67
CA GLN A 152 -9.80 11.56 11.10
C GLN A 152 -10.17 12.44 9.88
N MET A 153 -9.29 12.57 8.90
CA MET A 153 -9.57 13.32 7.68
C MET A 153 -10.73 12.71 6.89
N LEU A 154 -10.75 11.38 6.72
CA LEU A 154 -11.85 10.66 6.06
C LEU A 154 -13.19 10.85 6.79
N GLN A 155 -13.19 10.90 8.12
CA GLN A 155 -14.40 11.19 8.91
C GLN A 155 -14.92 12.62 8.75
N THR A 156 -14.12 13.54 8.19
CA THR A 156 -14.54 14.93 7.94
C THR A 156 -15.10 15.17 6.53
N LEU A 157 -15.10 14.15 5.66
CA LEU A 157 -15.67 14.23 4.32
C LEU A 157 -17.15 14.60 4.38
N LYS A 158 -17.55 15.57 3.54
CA LYS A 158 -18.90 16.14 3.50
C LYS A 158 -19.14 16.79 2.15
N PHE A 159 -20.40 16.93 1.76
CA PHE A 159 -20.77 17.69 0.58
C PHE A 159 -20.29 19.14 0.65
N LEU A 160 -19.89 19.69 -0.49
CA LEU A 160 -19.52 21.09 -0.61
C LEU A 160 -20.75 21.99 -0.43
N PRO A 161 -20.59 23.19 0.17
CA PRO A 161 -21.69 24.15 0.23
C PRO A 161 -22.08 24.58 -1.19
N GLY A 162 -23.39 24.69 -1.47
CA GLY A 162 -23.97 24.81 -2.81
C GLY A 162 -23.50 25.97 -3.71
N LYS A 163 -22.58 26.83 -3.26
CA LYS A 163 -21.94 27.87 -4.09
C LYS A 163 -20.79 27.35 -4.97
N TYR A 164 -20.19 26.19 -4.67
CA TYR A 164 -19.07 25.65 -5.45
C TYR A 164 -19.51 25.00 -6.78
N MET A 165 -20.74 24.47 -6.84
CA MET A 165 -21.34 23.92 -8.06
C MET A 165 -21.49 24.98 -9.17
N TYR A 166 -21.69 26.26 -8.80
CA TYR A 166 -21.83 27.35 -9.78
C TYR A 166 -20.53 27.68 -10.52
N TYR A 167 -19.37 27.31 -10.00
CA TYR A 167 -18.08 27.61 -10.63
C TYR A 167 -17.52 26.46 -11.48
N MET A 168 -17.98 25.21 -11.26
CA MET A 168 -17.56 24.05 -12.06
C MET A 168 -18.31 23.97 -13.40
N TYR A 169 -19.59 24.35 -13.46
CA TYR A 169 -20.40 24.28 -14.71
C TYR A 169 -20.41 25.57 -15.56
N ASN A 170 -19.61 26.60 -15.22
CA ASN A 170 -19.53 27.86 -15.99
C ASN A 170 -18.15 28.07 -16.67
N PHE A 171 -17.33 27.03 -16.72
CA PHE A 171 -16.09 26.99 -17.50
C PHE A 171 -16.09 25.79 -18.46
N GLU A 172 -17.10 25.74 -19.34
CA GLU A 172 -17.04 25.07 -20.65
C GLU A 172 -17.55 26.03 -21.73
#